data_AF-A0A160MZT6-F1
#
_entry.id   AF-A0A160MZT6-F1
#
_cell.length_a   1.000
_cell.length_b   1.000
_cell.length_c   1.000
_cell.angle_alpha   90.00
_cell.angle_beta   90.00
_cell.angle_gamma   90.00
#
_symmetry.space_group_name_H-M   'P 1'
#
loop_
_entity.id
_entity.type
_entity.pdbx_description
1 polymer ?
#
loop_
_entity_poly.entity_id
_entity_poly.type
_entity_poly.pdbx_seq_one_letter_code
_entity_poly.pdbx_strand_id
1 'polypeptide(L)' 'MPEISARSLVLIIQAVDREIQRLSHLPDETITPAEEMQLVKYEALADELEEAYASANQGQTNLPDYKLLVTERGHDLGED' A
#
# COMPACT_ATOMS: atom_id res chain seq x y z
N MET A 1 -3.91 19.80 11.43
CA MET A 1 -4.50 19.09 10.28
C MET A 1 -5.63 18.23 10.81
N PRO A 2 -6.75 18.02 10.09
CA PRO A 2 -7.77 17.08 10.54
C PRO A 2 -7.12 15.70 10.72
N GLU A 3 -7.32 15.08 11.88
CA GLU A 3 -6.85 13.71 12.12
C GLU A 3 -7.63 12.76 11.21
N ILE A 4 -6.92 12.02 10.36
CA ILE A 4 -7.52 10.99 9.53
C ILE A 4 -7.99 9.88 10.47
N SER A 5 -9.27 9.50 10.36
CA SER A 5 -9.80 8.41 11.18
C SER A 5 -9.11 7.09 10.83
N ALA A 6 -8.97 6.18 11.81
CA ALA A 6 -8.37 4.86 11.55
C ALA A 6 -9.10 4.06 10.46
N ARG A 7 -10.43 4.21 10.35
CA ARG A 7 -11.21 3.61 9.25
C ARG A 7 -10.88 4.22 7.89
N SER A 8 -10.61 5.51 7.84
CA SER A 8 -10.14 6.18 6.63
C SER A 8 -8.73 5.71 6.25
N LEU A 9 -7.84 5.50 7.23
CA LEU A 9 -6.51 4.94 6.99
C LEU A 9 -6.59 3.56 6.30
N VAL A 10 -7.48 2.67 6.75
CA VAL A 10 -7.71 1.37 6.09
C VAL A 10 -8.02 1.54 4.60
N LEU A 11 -8.96 2.43 4.27
CA LEU A 11 -9.36 2.65 2.88
C LEU A 11 -8.23 3.26 2.05
N ILE A 12 -7.43 4.15 2.64
CA ILE A 12 -6.29 4.77 1.97
C ILE A 12 -5.21 3.72 1.70
N ILE A 13 -4.88 2.88 2.69
CA ILE A 13 -3.90 1.78 2.55
C ILE A 13 -4.29 0.86 1.40
N GLN A 14 -5.55 0.41 1.37
CA GLN A 14 -6.04 -0.48 0.30
C GLN A 14 -6.02 0.18 -1.08
N ALA A 15 -6.29 1.48 -1.16
CA ALA A 15 -6.22 2.22 -2.42
C ALA A 15 -4.77 2.35 -2.91
N VAL A 16 -3.82 2.64 -2.00
CA VAL A 16 -2.39 2.73 -2.32
C VAL A 16 -1.85 1.36 -2.74
N ASP A 17 -2.15 0.30 -1.99
CA ASP A 17 -1.76 -1.07 -2.35
C ASP A 17 -2.24 -1.43 -3.75
N ARG A 18 -3.51 -1.13 -4.09
CA ARG A 18 -4.05 -1.40 -5.42
C ARG A 18 -3.31 -0.66 -6.53
N GLU A 19 -2.90 0.58 -6.31
CA GLU A 19 -2.11 1.33 -7.30
C GLU A 19 -0.68 0.80 -7.43
N ILE A 20 -0.06 0.38 -6.32
CA ILE A 20 1.24 -0.31 -6.34
C ILE A 20 1.11 -1.58 -7.17
N GLN A 21 0.12 -2.43 -6.88
CA GLN A 21 -0.10 -3.66 -7.65
C GLN A 21 -0.37 -3.38 -9.12
N ARG A 22 -1.19 -2.36 -9.45
CA ARG A 22 -1.46 -2.01 -10.84
C ARG A 22 -0.20 -1.60 -11.59
N LEU A 23 0.68 -0.81 -10.95
CA LEU A 23 1.92 -0.33 -11.56
C LEU A 23 3.00 -1.41 -11.61
N SER A 24 3.12 -2.26 -10.58
CA SER A 24 4.11 -3.34 -10.50
C SER A 24 3.86 -4.47 -11.48
N HIS A 25 2.61 -4.62 -11.95
CA HIS A 25 2.23 -5.62 -12.96
C HIS A 25 2.19 -5.06 -14.39
N LEU A 26 2.59 -3.80 -14.60
CA LEU A 26 2.77 -3.30 -15.96
C LEU A 26 3.93 -4.05 -16.63
N PRO A 27 3.78 -4.54 -17.86
CA PRO A 27 4.89 -5.10 -18.62
C PRO A 27 6.01 -4.09 -18.79
N ASP A 28 7.26 -4.52 -18.61
CA ASP A 28 8.47 -3.69 -18.76
C ASP A 28 8.51 -2.93 -20.11
N GLU A 29 7.95 -3.53 -21.17
CA GLU A 29 7.89 -2.93 -22.51
C GLU A 29 6.91 -1.75 -22.60
N THR A 30 6.03 -1.58 -21.61
CA THR A 30 4.93 -0.61 -21.61
C THR A 30 5.02 0.43 -20.51
N ILE A 31 5.80 0.17 -19.46
CA ILE A 31 5.95 1.10 -18.35
C ILE A 31 6.71 2.35 -18.79
N THR A 32 6.18 3.51 -18.43
CA THR A 32 6.84 4.80 -18.68
C THR A 32 7.68 5.25 -17.48
N PRO A 33 8.72 6.08 -17.68
CA PRO A 33 9.50 6.63 -16.56
C PRO A 33 8.66 7.41 -15.53
N ALA A 34 7.53 7.98 -15.97
CA ALA A 34 6.59 8.67 -15.08
C ALA A 34 5.84 7.69 -14.17
N GLU A 35 5.47 6.52 -14.69
CA GLU A 35 4.82 5.44 -13.94
C GLU A 35 5.79 4.77 -12.96
N GLU A 36 7.04 4.55 -13.36
CA GLU A 36 8.10 4.09 -12.45
C GLU A 36 8.28 5.05 -11.28
N MET A 37 8.39 6.35 -11.56
CA MET A 37 8.51 7.37 -10.51
C MET A 37 7.24 7.46 -9.65
N GLN A 38 6.07 7.18 -10.22
CA GLN A 38 4.81 7.13 -9.47
C GLN A 38 4.75 5.90 -8.56
N LEU A 39 5.25 4.75 -9.00
CA LEU A 39 5.36 3.54 -8.19
C LEU A 39 6.23 3.80 -6.96
N VAL A 40 7.42 4.38 -7.13
CA VAL A 40 8.31 4.74 -6.00
C VAL A 40 7.61 5.68 -5.01
N LYS A 41 6.81 6.63 -5.48
CA LYS A 41 6.04 7.53 -4.59
C LYS A 41 4.97 6.77 -3.80
N TYR A 42 4.28 5.83 -4.43
CA TYR A 42 3.28 5.02 -3.73
C TYR A 42 3.92 4.06 -2.73
N GLU A 43 5.07 3.49 -3.04
CA GLU A 43 5.83 2.65 -2.10
C GLU A 43 6.26 3.44 -0.87
N ALA A 44 6.84 4.63 -1.06
CA ALA A 44 7.18 5.52 0.07
C ALA A 44 5.94 5.91 0.89
N LEU A 45 4.81 6.19 0.23
CA LEU A 45 3.56 6.48 0.92
C LEU A 45 3.02 5.26 1.68
N ALA A 46 3.20 4.05 1.17
CA ALA A 46 2.79 2.83 1.87
C ALA A 46 3.56 2.65 3.19
N ASP A 47 4.86 2.96 3.19
CA ASP A 47 5.68 2.92 4.40
C ASP A 47 5.19 3.94 5.45
N GLU A 48 4.91 5.18 5.02
CA GLU A 48 4.33 6.21 5.91
C GLU A 48 2.96 5.79 6.48
N LEU A 49 2.13 5.15 5.66
CA LEU A 49 0.80 4.69 6.07
C LEU A 49 0.87 3.51 7.03
N GLU A 50 1.86 2.61 6.90
CA GLU A 50 2.09 1.52 7.84
C GLU A 50 2.40 2.07 9.24
N GLU A 51 3.30 3.07 9.32
CA GLU A 51 3.64 3.72 10.60
C GLU A 51 2.44 4.44 11.21
N ALA A 52 1.67 5.17 10.40
CA ALA A 52 0.46 5.85 10.83
C ALA A 52 -0.61 4.86 11.33
N TYR A 53 -0.77 3.72 10.64
CA TYR A 53 -1.69 2.66 11.04
C TYR A 53 -1.27 1.99 12.34
N ALA A 54 0.02 1.67 12.49
CA ALA A 54 0.57 1.10 13.72
C ALA A 54 0.30 2.00 14.92
N SER A 55 0.46 3.32 14.75
CA SER A 55 0.16 4.32 15.78
C SER A 55 -1.34 4.40 16.09
N ALA A 56 -2.20 4.38 15.06
CA ALA A 56 -3.65 4.41 15.23
C ALA A 56 -4.21 3.13 15.89
N ASN A 57 -3.57 1.98 15.66
CA ASN A 57 -3.97 0.68 16.19
C ASN A 57 -3.69 0.54 17.70
N GLN A 58 -2.72 1.28 18.25
CA GLN A 58 -2.44 1.27 19.69
C GLN A 58 -3.62 1.75 20.55
N GLY A 59 -4.57 2.49 19.97
CA GLY A 59 -5.76 3.00 20.65
C GLY A 59 -7.10 2.35 20.26
N GLN A 60 -7.11 1.37 19.33
CA GLN A 60 -8.35 0.77 18.81
C GLN A 60 -8.25 -0.76 18.73
N THR A 61 -9.20 -1.47 19.33
CA THR A 61 -9.18 -2.94 19.41
C THR A 61 -9.78 -3.67 18.21
N ASN A 62 -10.42 -2.96 17.28
CA ASN A 62 -11.21 -3.55 16.19
C ASN A 62 -10.66 -3.25 14.78
N LEU A 63 -9.39 -2.89 14.68
CA LEU A 63 -8.74 -2.72 13.38
C LEU A 63 -8.14 -4.06 12.93
N PRO A 64 -8.25 -4.41 11.64
CA PRO A 64 -7.61 -5.62 11.09
C PRO A 64 -6.07 -5.53 11.21
N ASP A 65 -5.40 -6.67 11.14
CA ASP A 65 -3.93 -6.67 10.97
C ASP A 65 -3.57 -5.96 9.65
N TYR A 66 -2.52 -5.15 9.65
CA TYR A 66 -2.02 -4.46 8.45
C TYR A 66 -1.76 -5.43 7.30
N LYS A 67 -1.27 -6.65 7.60
CA LYS A 67 -1.04 -7.70 6.60
C LYS A 67 -2.29 -8.17 5.88
N LEU A 68 -3.48 -7.94 6.45
CA LEU A 68 -4.76 -8.25 5.80
C LEU A 68 -5.23 -7.12 4.88
N LEU A 69 -4.57 -5.96 4.92
CA LEU A 69 -4.93 -4.78 4.13
C LEU A 69 -4.13 -4.65 2.83
N VAL A 70 -2.95 -5.25 2.77
CA VAL A 70 -2.00 -5.14 1.66
C VAL A 70 -1.78 -6.51 1.01
N THR A 71 -1.44 -6.49 -0.27
CA THR A 71 -1.08 -7.70 -1.01
C THR A 71 0.35 -8.11 -0.63
N GLU A 72 0.61 -9.40 -0.35
CA GLU A 72 1.96 -9.89 -0.09
C GLU A 72 2.86 -9.63 -1.31
N ARG A 73 3.74 -8.63 -1.19
CA ARG A 73 4.76 -8.33 -2.19
C ARG A 73 5.80 -9.45 -2.18
N GLY A 74 5.69 -10.41 -3.12
CA GLY A 74 6.71 -11.44 -3.34
C GLY A 74 6.25 -12.86 -3.62
N HIS A 75 4.97 -13.13 -3.86
CA HIS A 75 4.49 -14.49 -4.15
C HIS A 75 4.09 -14.71 -5.62
N ASP A 76 4.85 -14.15 -6.57
CA ASP A 76 4.75 -14.47 -8.00
C ASP A 76 6.10 -14.85 -8.63
N LEU A 77 7.01 -15.43 -7.81
CA LEU A 77 8.05 -16.32 -8.31
C LEU A 77 7.46 -17.74 -8.39
N GLY A 78 6.42 -17.90 -9.21
CA GLY A 78 5.92 -19.19 -9.62
C GLY A 78 6.86 -19.78 -10.67
N GLU A 79 7.62 -20.79 -10.26
CA GLU A 79 8.37 -21.69 -11.13
C GLU A 79 7.47 -22.26 -12.25
N ASP A 80 7.90 -22.14 -13.50
CA ASP A 80 7.79 -23.17 -14.55
C ASP A 80 8.72 -22.86 -15.73
#